data_AF-A0A3D4ISF3-F1
#
_entry.id   AF-A0A3D4ISF3-F1
#
_cell.length_a   1.000
_cell.length_b   1.000
_cell.length_c   1.000
_cell.angle_alpha   90.00
_cell.angle_beta   90.00
_cell.angle_gamma   90.00
#
_symmetry.space_group_name_H-M   'P 1'
#
loop_
_entity.id
_entity.type
_entity.pdbx_description
1 polymer ?
#
loop_
_entity_poly.entity_id
_entity_poly.type
_entity_poly.pdbx_seq_one_letter_code
_entity_poly.pdbx_strand_id
1 'polypeptide(L)'
;MSMILANQIGNEAYKLAGQFTGTYVGGGMNFAALGRAFNTSSDLFTAGIAADVIITAIWLVVCLAAPVLLTRNSSDEISADTPMPKDNSYTIEKSLYRSDGSMKIIHVAVLVTVVFGTIWISEALGRLLPFLPEILWLTTFVLLTAQIPYIKNIAGGAMLGNYLLLLFLASNGAKSVVANIVAVGPAVFYFAMGTIAIHGIFLFGVGYLLRIDAGTLAVASQANVGGSSSALALASARGYTDKILPGIAVGLLGYAVGNYLGLAVGNIMQAFL
;
A
#
# COMPACT_ATOMS: atom_id res chain seq x y z
N MET A 1 -15.23 1.03 10.97
CA MET A 1 -14.67 2.34 11.37
C MET A 1 -15.41 3.52 10.76
N SER A 2 -15.68 3.53 9.45
CA SER A 2 -16.35 4.66 8.77
C SER A 2 -17.68 5.09 9.40
N MET A 3 -18.62 4.18 9.65
CA MET A 3 -19.86 4.49 10.38
C MET A 3 -19.64 5.01 11.81
N ILE A 4 -18.65 4.47 12.52
CA ILE A 4 -18.38 4.82 13.91
C ILE A 4 -17.84 6.25 14.02
N LEU A 5 -17.01 6.65 13.04
CA LEU A 5 -16.30 7.93 13.05
C LEU A 5 -16.88 8.97 12.09
N ALA A 6 -18.01 8.67 11.45
CA ALA A 6 -18.66 9.55 10.49
C ALA A 6 -19.00 10.93 11.09
N ASN A 7 -19.41 10.98 12.35
CA ASN A 7 -19.75 12.25 13.01
C ASN A 7 -18.52 13.13 13.30
N GLN A 8 -17.35 12.55 13.56
CA GLN A 8 -16.12 13.32 13.80
C GLN A 8 -15.39 13.70 12.51
N ILE A 9 -15.49 12.86 11.47
CA ILE A 9 -14.81 13.06 10.18
C ILE A 9 -15.71 13.85 9.21
N GLY A 10 -17.02 13.76 9.36
CA GLY A 10 -18.03 14.33 8.49
C GLY A 10 -18.38 13.44 7.29
N ASN A 11 -19.10 14.02 6.34
CA ASN A 11 -19.64 13.33 5.17
C ASN A 11 -18.56 12.75 4.23
N GLU A 12 -17.28 13.07 4.43
CA GLU A 12 -16.16 12.53 3.65
C GLU A 12 -15.60 11.19 4.22
N ALA A 13 -16.19 10.65 5.30
CA ALA A 13 -15.70 9.42 5.94
C ALA A 13 -15.72 8.18 5.03
N TYR A 14 -16.56 8.14 4.00
CA TYR A 14 -16.57 7.06 3.01
C TYR A 14 -15.32 7.09 2.10
N LYS A 15 -14.78 8.29 1.84
CA LYS A 15 -13.55 8.46 1.04
C LYS A 15 -12.37 7.82 1.74
N LEU A 16 -12.25 8.06 3.05
CA LEU A 16 -11.25 7.40 3.89
C LEU A 16 -11.47 5.89 4.00
N ALA A 17 -12.72 5.42 4.01
CA ALA A 17 -12.99 3.99 3.96
C ALA A 17 -12.38 3.35 2.72
N GLY A 18 -12.63 3.94 1.54
CA GLY A 18 -12.02 3.46 0.31
C GLY A 18 -10.50 3.55 0.34
N GLN A 19 -9.94 4.70 0.70
CA GLN A 19 -8.48 4.90 0.76
C GLN A 19 -7.77 3.95 1.73
N PHE A 20 -8.28 3.75 2.95
CA PHE A 20 -7.72 2.80 3.91
C PHE A 20 -7.94 1.34 3.49
N THR A 21 -9.03 1.02 2.79
CA THR A 21 -9.16 -0.31 2.17
C THR A 21 -8.06 -0.52 1.12
N GLY A 22 -7.81 0.45 0.23
CA GLY A 22 -6.75 0.33 -0.76
C GLY A 22 -5.36 0.19 -0.15
N THR A 23 -5.06 0.97 0.88
CA THR A 23 -3.75 0.92 1.56
C THR A 23 -3.55 -0.37 2.35
N TYR A 24 -4.58 -0.88 3.03
CA TYR A 24 -4.44 -2.10 3.83
C TYR A 24 -4.70 -3.39 3.05
N VAL A 25 -4.99 -3.28 1.75
CA VAL A 25 -4.94 -4.39 0.79
C VAL A 25 -3.59 -4.43 0.07
N GLY A 26 -2.98 -3.28 -0.20
CA GLY A 26 -1.88 -3.21 -1.14
C GLY A 26 -0.94 -2.01 -1.02
N GLY A 27 -0.92 -1.29 0.10
CA GLY A 27 0.01 -0.20 0.37
C GLY A 27 -0.39 1.21 -0.13
N GLY A 28 0.40 2.20 0.29
CA GLY A 28 0.08 3.63 0.17
C GLY A 28 -0.08 4.18 -1.25
N MET A 29 0.41 3.49 -2.28
CA MET A 29 0.15 3.90 -3.68
C MET A 29 -1.35 3.83 -4.01
N ASN A 30 -2.05 2.82 -3.50
CA ASN A 30 -3.49 2.70 -3.66
C ASN A 30 -4.21 3.80 -2.87
N PHE A 31 -3.72 4.15 -1.67
CA PHE A 31 -4.24 5.29 -0.90
C PHE A 31 -4.21 6.59 -1.71
N ALA A 32 -3.06 6.88 -2.35
CA ALA A 32 -2.88 8.05 -3.18
C ALA A 32 -3.82 8.06 -4.40
N ALA A 33 -3.89 6.94 -5.12
CA ALA A 33 -4.76 6.75 -6.27
C ALA A 33 -6.24 6.96 -5.91
N LEU A 34 -6.69 6.37 -4.81
CA LEU A 34 -8.07 6.50 -4.32
C LEU A 34 -8.37 7.89 -3.78
N GLY A 35 -7.40 8.57 -3.15
CA GLY A 35 -7.56 9.96 -2.74
C GLY A 35 -7.83 10.89 -3.93
N ARG A 36 -7.16 10.64 -5.07
CA ARG A 36 -7.45 11.32 -6.34
C ARG A 36 -8.85 10.95 -6.86
N ALA A 37 -9.19 9.66 -6.88
CA ALA A 37 -10.46 9.17 -7.44
C ALA A 37 -11.69 9.67 -6.67
N PHE A 38 -11.62 9.70 -5.34
CA PHE A 38 -12.67 10.23 -4.47
C PHE A 38 -12.63 11.77 -4.33
N ASN A 39 -11.64 12.42 -4.95
CA ASN A 39 -11.41 13.85 -4.84
C ASN A 39 -11.40 14.30 -3.37
N THR A 40 -10.56 13.64 -2.58
CA THR A 40 -10.42 13.88 -1.14
C THR A 40 -9.75 15.22 -0.92
N SER A 41 -10.26 16.01 0.03
CA SER A 41 -9.67 17.29 0.41
C SER A 41 -8.22 17.12 0.85
N SER A 42 -7.36 18.11 0.59
CA SER A 42 -5.93 18.03 0.91
C SER A 42 -5.71 17.83 2.42
N ASP A 43 -6.49 18.50 3.26
CA ASP A 43 -6.44 18.35 4.72
C ASP A 43 -6.71 16.91 5.16
N LEU A 44 -7.81 16.32 4.67
CA LEU A 44 -8.20 14.95 5.02
C LEU A 44 -7.23 13.92 4.44
N PHE A 45 -6.75 14.16 3.21
CA PHE A 45 -5.75 13.33 2.55
C PHE A 45 -4.42 13.34 3.32
N THR A 46 -3.91 14.52 3.70
CA THR A 46 -2.67 14.66 4.46
C THR A 46 -2.79 14.04 5.86
N ALA A 47 -3.90 14.27 6.57
CA ALA A 47 -4.17 13.62 7.84
C ALA A 47 -4.21 12.08 7.70
N GLY A 48 -4.82 11.59 6.62
CA GLY A 48 -4.92 10.18 6.30
C GLY A 48 -3.57 9.52 6.00
N ILE A 49 -2.74 10.12 5.15
CA ILE A 49 -1.38 9.63 4.89
C ILE A 49 -0.53 9.63 6.16
N ALA A 50 -0.62 10.69 6.97
CA ALA A 50 0.12 10.75 8.23
C ALA A 50 -0.29 9.61 9.19
N ALA A 51 -1.60 9.39 9.34
CA ALA A 51 -2.12 8.27 10.13
C ALA A 51 -1.67 6.92 9.58
N ASP A 52 -1.73 6.72 8.25
CA ASP A 52 -1.33 5.49 7.58
C ASP A 52 0.14 5.13 7.81
N VAL A 53 1.04 6.09 7.65
CA VAL A 53 2.49 5.89 7.87
C VAL A 53 2.77 5.52 9.32
N ILE A 54 2.16 6.23 10.28
CA ILE A 54 2.33 5.95 11.72
C ILE A 54 1.81 4.55 12.05
N ILE A 55 0.58 4.22 11.61
CA ILE A 55 -0.04 2.92 11.89
C ILE A 55 0.72 1.78 11.22
N THR A 56 1.19 1.96 9.99
CA THR A 56 2.01 0.95 9.29
C THR A 56 3.32 0.69 10.03
N ALA A 57 3.99 1.73 10.56
CA ALA A 57 5.19 1.57 11.36
C ALA A 57 4.92 0.84 12.68
N ILE A 58 3.84 1.20 13.39
CA ILE A 58 3.41 0.49 14.60
C ILE A 58 3.09 -0.98 14.27
N TRP A 59 2.37 -1.22 13.17
CA TRP A 59 1.99 -2.56 12.73
C TRP A 59 3.20 -3.41 12.37
N LEU A 60 4.25 -2.83 11.78
CA LEU A 60 5.51 -3.54 11.53
C LEU A 60 6.14 -4.03 12.84
N VAL A 61 6.14 -3.20 13.88
CA VAL A 61 6.61 -3.61 15.22
C VAL A 61 5.74 -4.74 15.78
N VAL A 62 4.41 -4.65 15.63
CA VAL A 62 3.50 -5.72 16.05
C VAL A 62 3.78 -7.02 15.31
N CYS A 63 3.96 -6.98 13.98
CA CYS A 63 4.27 -8.16 13.18
C CYS A 63 5.66 -8.73 13.48
N LEU A 64 6.64 -7.88 13.82
CA LEU A 64 7.91 -8.34 14.36
C LEU A 64 7.69 -9.06 15.69
N ALA A 65 6.91 -8.50 16.62
CA ALA A 65 6.74 -9.07 17.94
C ALA A 65 5.87 -10.34 17.96
N ALA A 66 4.85 -10.41 17.11
CA ALA A 66 3.82 -11.45 17.16
C ALA A 66 4.36 -12.89 17.13
N PRO A 67 5.31 -13.28 16.25
CA PRO A 67 5.89 -14.62 16.29
C PRO A 67 6.55 -14.94 17.64
N VAL A 68 7.29 -14.01 18.23
CA VAL A 68 7.97 -14.25 19.53
C VAL A 68 6.97 -14.42 20.66
N LEU A 69 5.88 -13.66 20.63
CA LEU A 69 4.88 -13.67 21.70
C LEU A 69 3.89 -14.83 21.58
N LEU A 70 3.62 -15.29 20.36
CA LEU A 70 2.62 -16.33 20.07
C LEU A 70 3.23 -17.73 19.95
N THR A 71 4.52 -17.86 19.61
CA THR A 71 5.20 -19.16 19.56
C THR A 71 5.84 -19.47 20.92
N ARG A 72 5.26 -20.42 21.68
CA ARG A 72 5.69 -20.79 23.05
C ARG A 72 6.89 -21.76 23.10
N ASN A 73 7.36 -22.26 21.95
CA ASN A 73 8.43 -23.27 21.87
C ASN A 73 9.66 -22.67 21.16
N SER A 74 10.54 -22.04 21.95
CA SER A 74 11.71 -21.28 21.48
C SER A 74 12.86 -22.12 20.89
N SER A 75 12.64 -23.37 20.51
CA SER A 75 13.71 -24.27 20.04
C SER A 75 13.86 -24.34 18.51
N ASP A 76 12.84 -23.99 17.72
CA ASP A 76 12.88 -24.20 16.26
C ASP A 76 12.94 -22.90 15.43
N GLU A 77 12.60 -21.72 15.99
CA GLU A 77 12.48 -20.48 15.19
C GLU A 77 13.66 -19.51 15.31
N ILE A 78 14.65 -19.78 16.16
CA ILE A 78 15.90 -19.01 16.21
C ILE A 78 17.03 -19.82 15.59
N SER A 79 16.90 -20.13 14.30
CA SER A 79 18.09 -20.32 13.46
C SER A 79 18.64 -18.95 13.07
N ALA A 80 19.08 -18.18 14.06
CA ALA A 80 19.86 -16.96 13.87
C ALA A 80 21.25 -17.24 13.25
N ASP A 81 21.58 -18.52 13.05
CA ASP A 81 22.82 -19.00 12.43
C ASP A 81 22.73 -19.22 10.92
N THR A 82 21.59 -18.91 10.29
CA THR A 82 21.59 -18.80 8.82
C THR A 82 22.41 -17.56 8.46
N PRO A 83 23.56 -17.68 7.77
CA PRO A 83 24.35 -16.52 7.42
C PRO A 83 23.43 -15.59 6.62
N MET A 84 23.24 -14.35 7.08
CA MET A 84 22.71 -13.29 6.22
C MET A 84 23.49 -13.39 4.91
N PRO A 85 22.85 -13.58 3.74
CA PRO A 85 23.58 -13.66 2.49
C PRO A 85 24.38 -12.36 2.36
N LYS A 86 25.70 -12.47 2.55
CA LYS A 86 26.62 -11.32 2.63
C LYS A 86 26.74 -10.54 1.33
N ASP A 87 25.97 -10.89 0.30
CA ASP A 87 26.08 -10.26 -1.02
C ASP A 87 24.77 -10.16 -1.81
N ASN A 88 23.60 -10.33 -1.18
CA ASN A 88 22.30 -10.19 -1.87
C ASN A 88 21.33 -9.31 -1.10
N SER A 89 21.83 -8.18 -0.60
CA SER A 89 20.99 -7.14 0.00
C SER A 89 20.07 -6.53 -1.07
N TYR A 90 18.94 -7.18 -1.31
CA TYR A 90 17.72 -6.54 -1.79
C TYR A 90 17.22 -5.62 -0.67
N THR A 91 17.98 -4.56 -0.39
CA THR A 91 17.56 -3.53 0.54
C THR A 91 16.41 -2.76 -0.10
N ILE A 92 15.41 -2.38 0.69
CA ILE A 92 14.31 -1.49 0.26
C ILE A 92 14.83 -0.25 -0.48
N GLU A 93 15.98 0.27 -0.04
CA GLU A 93 16.68 1.37 -0.68
C GLU A 93 17.19 1.03 -2.09
N LYS A 94 17.69 -0.20 -2.28
CA LYS A 94 18.21 -0.70 -3.56
C LYS A 94 17.06 -0.95 -4.57
N SER A 95 15.87 -1.34 -4.11
CA SER A 95 14.70 -1.53 -5.00
C SER A 95 13.96 -0.23 -5.32
N LEU A 96 13.99 0.78 -4.44
CA LEU A 96 13.28 2.05 -4.65
C LEU A 96 14.14 3.15 -5.30
N TYR A 97 15.46 3.15 -5.10
CA TYR A 97 16.34 4.24 -5.53
C TYR A 97 17.40 3.83 -6.56
N ARG A 98 17.62 2.55 -6.83
CA ARG A 98 18.47 2.15 -7.96
C ARG A 98 17.63 1.90 -9.21
N SER A 99 17.98 2.63 -10.26
CA SER A 99 17.77 2.16 -11.62
C SER A 99 18.80 1.08 -11.89
N ASP A 100 18.37 -0.13 -12.24
CA ASP A 100 19.27 -1.16 -12.79
C ASP A 100 19.77 -0.65 -14.16
N GLY A 101 20.92 0.04 -14.13
CA GLY A 101 21.58 0.60 -15.32
C GLY A 101 21.42 2.10 -15.50
N SER A 102 22.24 2.66 -16.39
CA SER A 102 22.24 4.08 -16.75
C SER A 102 20.96 4.44 -17.52
N MET A 103 20.22 5.41 -16.98
CA MET A 103 19.01 5.92 -17.62
C MET A 103 19.39 6.70 -18.89
N LYS A 104 18.92 6.25 -20.04
CA LYS A 104 19.09 6.95 -21.32
C LYS A 104 17.90 7.87 -21.55
N ILE A 105 18.10 8.94 -22.32
CA ILE A 105 17.01 9.87 -22.70
C ILE A 105 15.82 9.15 -23.34
N ILE A 106 16.10 8.09 -24.13
CA ILE A 106 15.05 7.27 -24.76
C ILE A 106 14.21 6.51 -23.73
N HIS A 107 14.79 6.07 -22.61
CA HIS A 107 14.03 5.41 -21.54
C HIS A 107 13.02 6.38 -20.92
N VAL A 108 13.46 7.61 -20.65
CA VAL A 108 12.59 8.67 -20.14
C VAL A 108 11.48 8.99 -21.14
N ALA A 109 11.82 9.16 -22.43
CA ALA A 109 10.85 9.44 -23.47
C ALA A 109 9.78 8.33 -23.56
N VAL A 110 10.19 7.05 -23.55
CA VAL A 110 9.25 5.92 -23.57
C VAL A 110 8.40 5.90 -22.31
N LEU A 111 8.97 6.07 -21.12
CA LEU A 111 8.19 6.10 -19.86
C LEU A 111 7.15 7.22 -19.88
N VAL A 112 7.53 8.42 -20.32
CA VAL A 112 6.63 9.56 -20.50
C VAL A 112 5.51 9.20 -21.48
N THR A 113 5.84 8.65 -22.65
CA THR A 113 4.85 8.23 -23.65
C THR A 113 3.88 7.17 -23.10
N VAL A 114 4.38 6.18 -22.37
CA VAL A 114 3.56 5.12 -21.76
C VAL A 114 2.64 5.71 -20.68
N VAL A 115 3.14 6.58 -19.82
CA VAL A 115 2.34 7.22 -18.76
C VAL A 115 1.24 8.10 -19.35
N PHE A 116 1.58 9.03 -20.26
CA PHE A 116 0.58 9.91 -20.86
C PHE A 116 -0.38 9.15 -21.78
N GLY A 117 0.11 8.14 -22.50
CA GLY A 117 -0.71 7.27 -23.34
C GLY A 117 -1.72 6.48 -22.53
N THR A 118 -1.31 5.88 -21.41
CA THR A 118 -2.23 5.15 -20.53
C THR A 118 -3.26 6.06 -19.86
N ILE A 119 -2.88 7.27 -19.42
CA ILE A 119 -3.82 8.28 -18.91
C ILE A 119 -4.86 8.63 -19.98
N TRP A 120 -4.41 9.01 -21.19
CA TRP A 120 -5.30 9.41 -22.27
C TRP A 120 -6.31 8.32 -22.66
N ILE A 121 -5.86 7.06 -22.81
CA ILE A 121 -6.74 5.93 -23.11
C ILE A 121 -7.73 5.68 -21.96
N SER A 122 -7.26 5.79 -20.72
CA SER A 122 -8.11 5.57 -19.53
C SER A 122 -9.20 6.64 -19.40
N GLU A 123 -8.86 7.91 -19.64
CA GLU A 123 -9.83 9.00 -19.70
C GLU A 123 -10.85 8.81 -20.82
N ALA A 124 -10.38 8.44 -22.03
CA ALA A 124 -11.26 8.21 -23.17
C ALA A 124 -12.26 7.08 -22.89
N LEU A 125 -11.80 5.96 -22.30
CA LEU A 125 -12.67 4.84 -21.94
C LEU A 125 -13.55 5.16 -20.74
N GLY A 126 -13.08 5.94 -19.76
CA GLY A 126 -13.92 6.42 -18.66
C GLY A 126 -15.09 7.28 -19.14
N ARG A 127 -14.91 8.05 -20.23
CA ARG A 127 -16.01 8.80 -20.87
C ARG A 127 -16.95 7.91 -21.67
N LEU A 128 -16.43 6.88 -22.34
CA LEU A 128 -17.23 5.95 -23.15
C LEU A 128 -18.02 4.95 -22.30
N LEU A 129 -17.45 4.52 -21.17
CA LEU A 129 -18.01 3.52 -20.25
C LEU A 129 -18.11 4.12 -18.84
N PRO A 130 -19.04 5.07 -18.61
CA PRO A 130 -19.09 5.88 -17.39
C PRO A 130 -19.46 5.09 -16.12
N PHE A 131 -19.89 3.83 -16.26
CA PHE A 131 -20.14 2.93 -15.12
C PHE A 131 -18.84 2.41 -14.49
N LEU A 132 -17.70 2.52 -15.17
CA LEU A 132 -16.37 2.20 -14.63
C LEU A 132 -15.55 3.48 -14.44
N PRO A 133 -15.16 3.84 -13.20
CA PRO A 133 -14.32 4.99 -12.94
C PRO A 133 -12.98 4.93 -13.70
N GLU A 134 -12.49 6.09 -14.14
CA GLU A 134 -11.22 6.25 -14.85
C GLU A 134 -10.05 5.55 -14.16
N ILE A 135 -9.98 5.61 -12.83
CA ILE A 135 -8.88 5.00 -12.06
C ILE A 135 -8.82 3.47 -12.21
N LEU A 136 -9.94 2.79 -12.48
CA LEU A 136 -9.95 1.35 -12.75
C LEU A 136 -9.41 1.04 -14.14
N TRP A 137 -9.76 1.84 -15.13
CA TRP A 137 -9.14 1.77 -16.47
C TRP A 137 -7.64 1.98 -16.37
N LEU A 138 -7.22 3.04 -15.67
CA LEU A 138 -5.81 3.37 -15.50
C LEU A 138 -5.05 2.22 -14.82
N THR A 139 -5.60 1.68 -13.73
CA THR A 139 -4.99 0.54 -13.03
C THR A 139 -4.91 -0.68 -13.94
N THR A 140 -5.96 -0.97 -14.71
CA THR A 140 -5.98 -2.08 -15.69
C THR A 140 -4.89 -1.92 -16.74
N PHE A 141 -4.79 -0.76 -17.38
CA PHE A 141 -3.80 -0.53 -18.43
C PHE A 141 -2.38 -0.52 -17.90
N VAL A 142 -2.14 0.02 -16.70
CA VAL A 142 -0.83 -0.06 -16.05
C VAL A 142 -0.45 -1.53 -15.81
N LEU A 143 -1.37 -2.37 -15.32
CA LEU A 143 -1.09 -3.79 -15.11
C LEU A 143 -0.80 -4.53 -16.42
N LEU A 144 -1.55 -4.26 -17.48
CA LEU A 144 -1.36 -4.86 -18.80
C LEU A 144 -0.02 -4.42 -19.44
N THR A 145 0.27 -3.12 -19.42
CA THR A 145 1.51 -2.57 -19.97
C THR A 145 2.73 -3.04 -19.18
N ALA A 146 2.61 -3.21 -17.86
CA ALA A 146 3.68 -3.76 -17.02
C ALA A 146 4.04 -5.23 -17.34
N GLN A 147 3.17 -5.98 -18.03
CA GLN A 147 3.50 -7.33 -18.50
C GLN A 147 4.38 -7.33 -19.76
N ILE A 148 4.48 -6.21 -20.48
CA ILE A 148 5.26 -6.12 -21.70
C ILE A 148 6.75 -6.14 -21.33
N PRO A 149 7.55 -7.13 -21.79
CA PRO A 149 8.95 -7.28 -21.38
C PRO A 149 9.80 -6.04 -21.63
N TYR A 150 9.52 -5.31 -22.71
CA TYR A 150 10.22 -4.05 -23.00
C TYR A 150 9.97 -3.00 -21.92
N ILE A 151 8.70 -2.78 -21.53
CA ILE A 151 8.29 -1.78 -20.53
C ILE A 151 8.80 -2.18 -19.13
N LYS A 152 8.67 -3.46 -18.78
CA LYS A 152 9.10 -4.00 -17.49
C LYS A 152 10.58 -3.75 -17.20
N ASN A 153 11.42 -3.83 -18.23
CA ASN A 153 12.87 -3.73 -18.10
C ASN A 153 13.40 -2.31 -18.37
N ILE A 154 12.54 -1.30 -18.51
CA ILE A 154 13.01 0.08 -18.71
C ILE A 154 13.65 0.59 -17.42
N ALA A 155 14.93 0.93 -17.52
CA ALA A 155 15.68 1.51 -16.42
C ALA A 155 15.07 2.87 -15.99
N GLY A 156 14.88 3.06 -14.69
CA GLY A 156 14.44 4.33 -14.11
C GLY A 156 12.94 4.44 -13.79
N GLY A 157 12.11 3.45 -14.16
CA GLY A 157 10.66 3.48 -13.90
C GLY A 157 10.31 3.64 -12.42
N ALA A 158 10.89 2.80 -11.54
CA ALA A 158 10.65 2.85 -10.10
C ALA A 158 11.12 4.18 -9.47
N MET A 159 12.31 4.65 -9.86
CA MET A 159 12.89 5.90 -9.36
C MET A 159 12.01 7.12 -9.74
N LEU A 160 11.63 7.24 -11.02
CA LEU A 160 10.78 8.32 -11.50
C LEU A 160 9.38 8.25 -10.89
N GLY A 161 8.81 7.04 -10.78
CA GLY A 161 7.53 6.84 -10.11
C GLY A 161 7.54 7.31 -8.65
N ASN A 162 8.58 6.95 -7.89
CA ASN A 162 8.74 7.40 -6.51
C ASN A 162 8.91 8.92 -6.43
N TYR A 163 9.68 9.53 -7.34
CA TYR A 163 9.83 10.99 -7.39
C TYR A 163 8.49 11.70 -7.65
N LEU A 164 7.70 11.23 -8.61
CA LEU A 164 6.38 11.78 -8.91
C LEU A 164 5.40 11.60 -7.74
N LEU A 165 5.44 10.45 -7.06
CA LEU A 165 4.65 10.22 -5.85
C LEU A 165 5.03 11.20 -4.74
N LEU A 166 6.33 11.42 -4.49
CA LEU A 166 6.80 12.38 -3.49
C LEU A 166 6.39 13.81 -3.84
N LEU A 167 6.44 14.21 -5.11
CA LEU A 167 5.92 15.49 -5.56
C LEU A 167 4.41 15.63 -5.34
N PHE A 168 3.64 14.56 -5.60
CA PHE A 168 2.21 14.54 -5.32
C PHE A 168 1.90 14.69 -3.81
N LEU A 169 2.62 13.96 -2.95
CA LEU A 169 2.48 14.08 -1.50
C LEU A 169 2.87 15.47 -1.00
N ALA A 170 4.00 16.01 -1.50
CA ALA A 170 4.45 17.36 -1.17
C ALA A 170 3.43 18.43 -1.62
N SER A 171 2.85 18.29 -2.81
CA SER A 171 1.82 19.22 -3.29
C SER A 171 0.55 19.19 -2.43
N ASN A 172 0.12 18.02 -1.97
CA ASN A 172 -1.03 17.94 -1.06
C ASN A 172 -0.68 18.56 0.30
N GLY A 173 0.47 18.20 0.88
CA GLY A 173 0.92 18.78 2.15
C GLY A 173 1.04 20.31 2.12
N ALA A 174 1.51 20.88 1.01
CA ALA A 174 1.62 22.33 0.85
C ALA A 174 0.26 23.05 0.73
N LYS A 175 -0.79 22.37 0.27
CA LYS A 175 -2.16 22.91 0.19
C LYS A 175 -2.90 22.81 1.53
N SER A 176 -2.44 21.93 2.41
CA SER A 176 -3.16 21.62 3.63
C SER A 176 -2.92 22.65 4.74
N VAL A 177 -3.94 22.86 5.55
CA VAL A 177 -3.90 23.75 6.71
C VAL A 177 -3.62 22.92 7.96
N VAL A 178 -2.49 23.20 8.63
CA VAL A 178 -2.04 22.44 9.82
C VAL A 178 -3.12 22.38 10.90
N ALA A 179 -3.84 23.48 11.16
CA ALA A 179 -4.91 23.51 12.15
C ALA A 179 -6.04 22.51 11.82
N ASN A 180 -6.43 22.40 10.54
CA ASN A 180 -7.46 21.48 10.09
C ASN A 180 -7.00 20.02 10.19
N ILE A 181 -5.73 19.75 9.83
CA ILE A 181 -5.11 18.43 10.01
C ILE A 181 -5.12 18.02 11.48
N VAL A 182 -4.74 18.90 12.40
CA VAL A 182 -4.72 18.62 13.83
C VAL A 182 -6.14 18.40 14.37
N ALA A 183 -7.13 19.12 13.85
CA ALA A 183 -8.52 18.96 14.26
C ALA A 183 -9.11 17.59 13.85
N VAL A 184 -8.92 17.18 12.58
CA VAL A 184 -9.48 15.91 12.07
C VAL A 184 -8.58 14.70 12.38
N GLY A 185 -7.28 14.94 12.57
CA GLY A 185 -6.22 13.95 12.70
C GLY A 185 -6.49 12.86 13.72
N PRO A 186 -6.92 13.16 14.97
CA PRO A 186 -7.24 12.14 15.96
C PRO A 186 -8.30 11.15 15.48
N ALA A 187 -9.39 11.64 14.88
CA ALA A 187 -10.45 10.76 14.36
C ALA A 187 -9.93 9.88 13.22
N VAL A 188 -9.15 10.45 12.30
CA VAL A 188 -8.53 9.70 11.19
C VAL A 188 -7.52 8.66 11.70
N PHE A 189 -6.74 8.99 12.72
CA PHE A 189 -5.81 8.07 13.36
C PHE A 189 -6.54 6.89 14.02
N TYR A 190 -7.62 7.16 14.77
CA TYR A 190 -8.43 6.08 15.33
C TYR A 190 -9.13 5.25 14.25
N PHE A 191 -9.50 5.84 13.12
CA PHE A 191 -10.01 5.11 11.97
C PHE A 191 -8.98 4.09 11.49
N ALA A 192 -7.77 4.56 11.21
CA ALA A 192 -6.66 3.75 10.73
C ALA A 192 -6.32 2.63 11.73
N MET A 193 -6.15 2.99 13.00
CA MET A 193 -5.85 2.07 14.09
C MET A 193 -6.93 1.00 14.26
N GLY A 194 -8.20 1.39 14.32
CA GLY A 194 -9.30 0.44 14.50
C GLY A 194 -9.43 -0.51 13.31
N THR A 195 -9.16 -0.03 12.10
CA THR A 195 -9.17 -0.87 10.90
C THR A 195 -8.08 -1.94 10.98
N ILE A 196 -6.86 -1.55 11.34
CA ILE A 196 -5.73 -2.48 11.50
C ILE A 196 -5.91 -3.40 12.70
N ALA A 197 -6.49 -2.92 13.80
CA ALA A 197 -6.79 -3.76 14.96
C ALA A 197 -7.79 -4.86 14.60
N ILE A 198 -8.87 -4.53 13.89
CA ILE A 198 -9.85 -5.52 13.41
C ILE A 198 -9.19 -6.52 12.45
N HIS A 199 -8.39 -6.03 11.48
CA HIS A 199 -7.60 -6.87 10.57
C HIS A 199 -6.71 -7.84 11.36
N GLY A 200 -5.97 -7.34 12.35
CA GLY A 200 -5.08 -8.12 13.19
C GLY A 200 -5.79 -9.20 13.99
N ILE A 201 -6.86 -8.83 14.70
CA ILE A 201 -7.67 -9.76 15.50
C ILE A 201 -8.22 -10.87 14.61
N PHE A 202 -8.77 -10.51 13.45
CA PHE A 202 -9.34 -11.49 12.53
C PHE A 202 -8.26 -12.39 11.93
N LEU A 203 -7.19 -11.81 11.40
CA LEU A 203 -6.13 -12.56 10.72
C LEU A 203 -5.41 -13.52 11.67
N PHE A 204 -4.97 -13.04 12.83
CA PHE A 204 -4.28 -13.89 13.81
C PHE A 204 -5.25 -14.84 14.51
N GLY A 205 -6.50 -14.45 14.77
CA GLY A 205 -7.51 -15.32 15.36
C GLY A 205 -7.91 -16.47 14.44
N VAL A 206 -8.23 -16.18 13.18
CA VAL A 206 -8.54 -17.20 12.17
C VAL A 206 -7.29 -18.02 11.84
N GLY A 207 -6.13 -17.39 11.70
CA GLY A 207 -4.86 -18.07 11.46
C GLY A 207 -4.53 -19.07 12.56
N TYR A 208 -4.76 -18.69 13.83
CA TYR A 208 -4.63 -19.60 14.97
C TYR A 208 -5.60 -20.80 14.88
N LEU A 209 -6.87 -20.56 14.54
CA LEU A 209 -7.86 -21.63 14.36
C LEU A 209 -7.48 -22.60 13.24
N LEU A 210 -6.89 -22.08 12.17
CA LEU A 210 -6.39 -22.85 11.03
C LEU A 210 -4.99 -23.44 11.24
N ARG A 211 -4.37 -23.21 12.42
CA ARG A 211 -3.01 -23.67 12.77
C ARG A 211 -1.92 -23.19 11.81
N ILE A 212 -2.07 -21.97 11.28
CA ILE A 212 -1.03 -21.30 10.49
C ILE A 212 0.01 -20.71 11.45
N ASP A 213 1.30 -20.86 11.12
CA ASP A 213 2.38 -20.32 11.95
C ASP A 213 2.37 -18.78 12.00
N ALA A 214 2.79 -18.23 13.13
CA ALA A 214 2.76 -16.79 13.36
C ALA A 214 3.71 -16.03 12.43
N GLY A 215 4.81 -16.64 11.98
CA GLY A 215 5.74 -16.06 11.01
C GLY A 215 5.08 -15.82 9.65
N THR A 216 4.39 -16.83 9.12
CA THR A 216 3.60 -16.73 7.88
C THR A 216 2.50 -15.69 8.00
N LEU A 217 1.74 -15.69 9.10
CA LEU A 217 0.71 -14.68 9.34
C LEU A 217 1.29 -13.27 9.40
N ALA A 218 2.44 -13.08 10.06
CA ALA A 218 3.09 -11.78 10.17
C ALA A 218 3.60 -11.26 8.82
N VAL A 219 4.23 -12.12 8.00
CA VAL A 219 4.69 -11.74 6.65
C VAL A 219 3.53 -11.44 5.72
N ALA A 220 2.49 -12.28 5.70
CA ALA A 220 1.29 -12.03 4.89
C ALA A 220 0.56 -10.75 5.33
N SER A 221 0.44 -10.52 6.64
CA SER A 221 -0.16 -9.30 7.19
C SER A 221 0.62 -8.05 6.79
N GLN A 222 1.95 -8.08 6.88
CA GLN A 222 2.79 -6.96 6.46
C GLN A 222 2.74 -6.73 4.96
N ALA A 223 2.64 -7.78 4.15
CA ALA A 223 2.47 -7.64 2.71
C ALA A 223 1.21 -6.86 2.34
N ASN A 224 0.11 -7.08 3.07
CA ASN A 224 -1.14 -6.34 2.86
C ASN A 224 -1.07 -4.89 3.37
N VAL A 225 -0.57 -4.68 4.59
CA VAL A 225 -0.60 -3.36 5.25
C VAL A 225 0.53 -2.44 4.78
N GLY A 226 1.76 -2.94 4.74
CA GLY A 226 2.95 -2.14 4.39
C GLY A 226 3.49 -2.42 2.98
N GLY A 227 2.92 -3.38 2.26
CA GLY A 227 3.31 -3.71 0.89
C GLY A 227 4.49 -4.69 0.78
N SER A 228 4.89 -4.98 -0.46
CA SER A 228 5.93 -5.97 -0.76
C SER A 228 7.31 -5.63 -0.18
N SER A 229 7.65 -4.33 -0.06
CA SER A 229 8.92 -3.87 0.48
C SER A 229 9.03 -4.08 2.00
N SER A 230 7.97 -3.78 2.77
CA SER A 230 7.98 -4.01 4.22
C SER A 230 7.90 -5.49 4.57
N ALA A 231 7.17 -6.29 3.77
CA ALA A 231 7.12 -7.75 3.93
C ALA A 231 8.50 -8.39 3.72
N LEU A 232 9.23 -7.96 2.67
CA LEU A 232 10.62 -8.36 2.45
C LEU A 232 11.50 -7.98 3.65
N ALA A 233 11.33 -6.76 4.17
CA ALA A 233 12.09 -6.28 5.33
C ALA A 233 11.84 -7.14 6.57
N LEU A 234 10.56 -7.42 6.88
CA LEU A 234 10.16 -8.27 7.99
C LEU A 234 10.74 -9.68 7.85
N ALA A 235 10.53 -10.32 6.69
CA ALA A 235 10.98 -11.67 6.44
C ALA A 235 12.52 -11.77 6.52
N SER A 236 13.23 -10.80 5.95
CA SER A 236 14.70 -10.75 6.02
C SER A 236 15.20 -10.52 7.45
N ALA A 237 14.58 -9.62 8.20
CA ALA A 237 14.94 -9.34 9.59
C ALA A 237 14.71 -10.55 10.53
N ARG A 238 13.78 -11.44 10.16
CA ARG A 238 13.46 -12.66 10.91
C ARG A 238 14.09 -13.93 10.35
N GLY A 239 14.83 -13.86 9.25
CA GLY A 239 15.42 -15.04 8.59
C GLY A 239 14.40 -15.95 7.88
N TYR A 240 13.18 -15.47 7.62
CA TYR A 240 12.12 -16.20 6.93
C TYR A 240 12.34 -16.23 5.40
N THR A 241 13.45 -16.81 4.96
CA THR A 241 13.87 -16.83 3.55
C THR A 241 12.83 -17.50 2.63
N ASP A 242 12.15 -18.53 3.12
CA ASP A 242 11.05 -19.25 2.47
C ASP A 242 9.80 -18.37 2.26
N LYS A 243 9.63 -17.31 3.06
CA LYS A 243 8.45 -16.42 3.05
C LYS A 243 8.67 -15.14 2.25
N ILE A 244 9.90 -14.84 1.83
CA ILE A 244 10.24 -13.62 1.06
C ILE A 244 9.46 -13.57 -0.25
N LEU A 245 9.59 -14.60 -1.09
CA LEU A 245 8.97 -14.61 -2.42
C LEU A 245 7.44 -14.61 -2.33
N PRO A 246 6.79 -15.46 -1.50
CA PRO A 246 5.35 -15.37 -1.27
C PRO A 246 4.90 -14.01 -0.74
N GLY A 247 5.61 -13.42 0.23
CA GLY A 247 5.29 -12.11 0.79
C GLY A 247 5.34 -10.99 -0.23
N ILE A 248 6.37 -10.97 -1.09
CA ILE A 248 6.46 -10.02 -2.21
C ILE A 248 5.29 -10.23 -3.18
N ALA A 249 4.98 -11.48 -3.53
CA ALA A 249 3.91 -11.79 -4.47
C ALA A 249 2.53 -11.34 -3.95
N VAL A 250 2.23 -11.59 -2.67
CA VAL A 250 0.99 -11.14 -2.03
C VAL A 250 0.92 -9.61 -2.00
N GLY A 251 2.01 -8.93 -1.64
CA GLY A 251 2.03 -7.46 -1.64
C GLY A 251 1.85 -6.85 -3.03
N LEU A 252 2.44 -7.47 -4.07
CA LEU A 252 2.23 -7.05 -5.47
C LEU A 252 0.80 -7.34 -5.95
N LEU A 253 0.21 -8.45 -5.55
CA LEU A 253 -1.21 -8.73 -5.81
C LEU A 253 -2.09 -7.66 -5.14
N GLY A 254 -1.77 -7.28 -3.90
CA GLY A 254 -2.39 -6.19 -3.18
C GLY A 254 -2.34 -4.87 -3.95
N TYR A 255 -1.17 -4.48 -4.46
CA TYR A 255 -1.04 -3.30 -5.34
C TYR A 255 -1.97 -3.39 -6.55
N ALA A 256 -2.11 -4.57 -7.16
CA ALA A 256 -2.94 -4.75 -8.34
C ALA A 256 -4.45 -4.62 -8.04
N VAL A 257 -4.93 -5.14 -6.90
CA VAL A 257 -6.38 -5.21 -6.60
C VAL A 257 -6.89 -4.10 -5.68
N GLY A 258 -6.00 -3.39 -4.98
CA GLY A 258 -6.38 -2.44 -3.94
C GLY A 258 -7.23 -1.26 -4.41
N ASN A 259 -7.01 -0.74 -5.63
CA ASN A 259 -7.87 0.30 -6.19
C ASN A 259 -9.31 -0.17 -6.45
N TYR A 260 -9.48 -1.42 -6.90
CA TYR A 260 -10.80 -2.01 -7.14
C TYR A 260 -11.57 -2.19 -5.83
N LEU A 261 -10.92 -2.80 -4.84
CA LEU A 261 -11.53 -3.04 -3.53
C LEU A 261 -11.80 -1.72 -2.79
N GLY A 262 -10.87 -0.76 -2.86
CA GLY A 262 -11.04 0.55 -2.25
C GLY A 262 -12.18 1.35 -2.86
N LEU A 263 -12.32 1.35 -4.19
CA LEU A 263 -13.47 1.97 -4.82
C LEU A 263 -14.78 1.28 -4.44
N ALA A 264 -14.80 -0.06 -4.45
CA ALA A 264 -15.99 -0.83 -4.07
C ALA A 264 -16.42 -0.50 -2.64
N VAL A 265 -15.51 -0.57 -1.66
CA VAL A 265 -15.82 -0.27 -0.26
C VAL A 265 -16.20 1.19 -0.07
N GLY A 266 -15.48 2.14 -0.67
CA GLY A 266 -15.82 3.56 -0.55
C GLY A 266 -17.22 3.88 -1.10
N ASN A 267 -17.58 3.33 -2.26
CA ASN A 267 -18.91 3.52 -2.85
C ASN A 267 -20.02 2.83 -2.04
N ILE A 268 -19.76 1.63 -1.52
CA ILE A 268 -20.68 0.95 -0.60
C ILE A 268 -20.91 1.81 0.64
N MET A 269 -19.85 2.31 1.26
CA MET A 269 -19.95 3.16 2.44
C MET A 269 -20.65 4.49 2.16
N GLN A 270 -20.46 5.07 0.97
CA GLN A 270 -21.17 6.27 0.54
C GLN A 270 -22.68 6.04 0.48
N ALA A 271 -23.13 4.85 0.11
CA ALA A 271 -24.56 4.53 0.08
C ALA A 271 -25.18 4.36 1.48
N PHE A 272 -24.35 4.12 2.50
CA PHE A 272 -24.78 3.90 3.89
C PHE A 272 -24.65 5.14 4.80
N LEU A 273 -23.94 6.18 4.37
CA LEU A 273 -23.70 7.43 5.10
C LEU A 273 -24.50 8.57 4.50
#